data_AF-A0A2H3AZ47-F1
#
_entry.id   AF-A0A2H3AZ47-F1
#
_cell.length_a   1.000
_cell.length_b   1.000
_cell.length_c   1.000
_cell.angle_alpha   90.00
_cell.angle_beta   90.00
_cell.angle_gamma   90.00
#
_symmetry.space_group_name_H-M   'P 1'
#
loop_
_entity.id
_entity.type
_entity.pdbx_description
1 polymer ?
#
loop_
_entity_poly.entity_id
_entity_poly.type
_entity_poly.pdbx_seq_one_letter_code
_entity_poly.pdbx_strand_id
1 'polypeptide(L)'
;MDDALNSVTDCKHPMNSGSWSPAWVKEKREPAFMIGDPKAAGLDTKQDFGMGMNLWGNMASIDVINVESNEGADGIRDKDLSLAFIGMSAFSSCGDLRNVVRTINRLPKNYSRKIKIVLNNKNPMVVCRNLIILSILGIMPDVEEAAEHALHVWYSVFLPPSYQTRIAQVIVQGPTFQLESFEGTRDCTDVFFSLLKPNDIESAAAREALNRTMNTPERIGYREQQYASLRPSHRATLDAWRRSGMLLPFGATSGCFSTPNRWIFSPVRDLLLDDAANPLQGWR
;
A
#
# COMPACT_ATOMS: atom_id res chain seq x y z
N MET A 1 -17.18 -20.49 -10.95
CA MET A 1 -17.46 -19.05 -11.17
C MET A 1 -18.78 -18.63 -10.50
N ASP A 2 -19.66 -19.58 -10.15
CA ASP A 2 -20.95 -19.31 -9.51
C ASP A 2 -20.90 -19.07 -7.98
N ASP A 3 -19.89 -19.57 -7.26
CA ASP A 3 -19.81 -19.39 -5.79
C ASP A 3 -19.49 -17.95 -5.34
N ALA A 4 -18.82 -17.16 -6.19
CA ALA A 4 -18.49 -15.77 -5.87
C ALA A 4 -19.73 -14.85 -5.94
N LEU A 5 -20.70 -15.17 -6.80
CA LEU A 5 -21.94 -14.40 -6.97
C LEU A 5 -22.93 -14.64 -5.81
N ASN A 6 -22.94 -15.85 -5.24
CA ASN A 6 -23.80 -16.18 -4.08
C ASN A 6 -23.33 -15.53 -2.76
N SER A 7 -22.06 -15.14 -2.66
CA SER A 7 -21.53 -14.47 -1.45
C SER A 7 -22.13 -13.08 -1.19
N VAL A 8 -22.66 -12.43 -2.22
CA VAL A 8 -23.16 -11.05 -2.15
C VAL A 8 -24.52 -10.98 -1.44
N THR A 9 -25.37 -12.01 -1.58
CA THR A 9 -26.72 -12.06 -0.99
C THR A 9 -26.73 -12.46 0.48
N ASP A 10 -25.72 -13.19 0.96
CA ASP A 10 -25.71 -13.73 2.33
C ASP A 10 -24.92 -12.89 3.34
N CYS A 11 -24.12 -11.92 2.88
CA CYS A 11 -23.31 -11.09 3.77
C CYS A 11 -24.16 -10.04 4.51
N LYS A 12 -24.46 -10.34 5.79
CA LYS A 12 -25.23 -9.49 6.72
C LYS A 12 -24.43 -8.33 7.33
N HIS A 13 -23.23 -8.05 6.84
CA HIS A 13 -22.41 -6.96 7.36
C HIS A 13 -23.10 -5.60 7.08
N PRO A 14 -23.23 -4.68 8.06
CA PRO A 14 -23.98 -3.43 7.87
C PRO A 14 -23.49 -2.57 6.69
N MET A 15 -22.18 -2.59 6.42
CA MET A 15 -21.57 -1.87 5.30
C MET A 15 -21.94 -2.45 3.93
N ASN A 16 -22.39 -3.71 3.87
CA ASN A 16 -22.86 -4.37 2.65
C ASN A 16 -24.33 -4.05 2.32
N SER A 17 -25.03 -3.26 3.16
CA SER A 17 -26.40 -2.86 2.87
C SER A 17 -26.50 -1.82 1.74
N GLY A 18 -27.32 -2.07 0.72
CA GLY A 18 -27.61 -1.09 -0.33
C GLY A 18 -28.22 0.21 0.17
N SER A 19 -28.89 0.18 1.34
CA SER A 19 -29.49 1.36 1.99
C SER A 19 -28.57 2.05 2.99
N TRP A 20 -27.30 1.64 3.09
CA TRP A 20 -26.34 2.30 3.97
C TRP A 20 -26.14 3.76 3.55
N SER A 21 -26.10 4.65 4.54
CA SER A 21 -25.73 6.05 4.41
C SER A 21 -24.84 6.47 5.59
N PRO A 22 -23.98 7.50 5.40
CA PRO A 22 -23.14 8.04 6.46
C PRO A 22 -23.94 8.54 7.67
N ALA A 23 -23.33 8.53 8.85
CA ALA A 23 -23.96 8.94 10.10
C ALA A 23 -24.49 10.38 10.04
N TRP A 24 -23.71 11.32 9.50
CA TRP A 24 -24.13 12.72 9.39
C TRP A 24 -25.37 12.92 8.51
N VAL A 25 -25.62 12.03 7.53
CA VAL A 25 -26.83 12.08 6.71
C VAL A 25 -28.04 11.66 7.54
N LYS A 26 -27.91 10.61 8.35
CA LYS A 26 -28.98 10.12 9.23
C LYS A 26 -29.28 11.10 10.36
N GLU A 27 -28.23 11.70 10.91
CA GLU A 27 -28.28 12.69 12.00
C GLU A 27 -28.67 14.10 11.53
N LYS A 28 -28.75 14.34 10.20
CA LYS A 28 -28.93 15.67 9.60
C LYS A 28 -27.89 16.68 10.12
N ARG A 29 -26.67 16.21 10.31
CA ARG A 29 -25.54 16.99 10.82
C ARG A 29 -24.66 17.43 9.65
N GLU A 30 -24.06 18.61 9.76
CA GLU A 30 -23.07 19.06 8.79
C GLU A 30 -21.76 18.27 8.97
N PRO A 31 -21.13 17.76 7.88
CA PRO A 31 -19.91 16.98 8.00
C PRO A 31 -18.73 17.84 8.43
N ALA A 32 -17.87 17.29 9.28
CA ALA A 32 -16.69 18.00 9.80
C ALA A 32 -15.70 18.44 8.70
N PHE A 33 -15.70 17.80 7.54
CA PHE A 33 -14.85 18.19 6.41
C PHE A 33 -15.38 19.38 5.60
N MET A 34 -16.65 19.75 5.76
CA MET A 34 -17.23 20.95 5.15
C MET A 34 -17.03 22.18 6.06
N ILE A 35 -17.00 21.93 7.37
CA ILE A 35 -16.69 22.91 8.40
C ILE A 35 -15.16 23.03 8.45
N GLY A 36 -14.56 23.89 7.62
CA GLY A 36 -13.10 24.02 7.47
C GLY A 36 -12.28 24.38 8.72
N ASP A 37 -12.87 24.34 9.92
CA ASP A 37 -12.23 24.55 11.21
C ASP A 37 -12.44 23.32 12.12
N PRO A 38 -11.38 22.56 12.44
CA PRO A 38 -11.41 21.45 13.40
C PRO A 38 -12.01 21.86 14.76
N LYS A 39 -11.84 23.12 15.18
CA LYS A 39 -12.39 23.64 16.44
C LYS A 39 -13.89 23.87 16.39
N ALA A 40 -14.43 24.24 15.21
CA ALA A 40 -15.87 24.41 15.03
C ALA A 40 -16.64 23.07 15.03
N ALA A 41 -15.94 21.96 14.79
CA ALA A 41 -16.46 20.60 15.01
C ALA A 41 -16.43 20.15 16.49
N GLY A 42 -15.96 21.00 17.42
CA GLY A 42 -15.82 20.67 18.84
C GLY A 42 -14.68 19.70 19.16
N LEU A 43 -13.73 19.54 18.24
CA LEU A 43 -12.62 18.59 18.35
C LEU A 43 -11.31 19.34 18.61
N ASP A 44 -10.77 19.22 19.82
CA ASP A 44 -9.44 19.76 20.18
C ASP A 44 -8.35 18.85 19.58
N THR A 45 -8.16 18.87 18.26
CA THR A 45 -7.26 17.92 17.59
C THR A 45 -5.81 18.40 17.66
N LYS A 46 -5.12 18.09 18.76
CA LYS A 46 -3.63 18.07 18.82
C LYS A 46 -3.01 16.78 18.26
N GLN A 47 -3.83 15.93 17.62
CA GLN A 47 -3.45 14.56 17.30
C GLN A 47 -3.15 14.42 15.79
N ASP A 48 -1.95 13.94 15.47
CA ASP A 48 -1.59 13.54 14.12
C ASP A 48 -2.27 12.20 13.78
N PHE A 49 -3.04 12.17 12.68
CA PHE A 49 -3.78 10.99 12.23
C PHE A 49 -2.92 10.09 11.35
N GLY A 50 -1.79 9.62 11.91
CA GLY A 50 -0.73 8.93 11.18
C GLY A 50 0.37 9.89 10.69
N MET A 51 1.43 9.34 10.09
CA MET A 51 2.58 10.16 9.66
C MET A 51 2.39 10.84 8.28
N GLY A 52 1.22 10.71 7.65
CA GLY A 52 0.95 11.37 6.38
C GLY A 52 1.72 10.79 5.19
N MET A 53 2.33 9.61 5.32
CA MET A 53 3.15 9.05 4.26
C MET A 53 2.30 8.32 3.23
N ASN A 54 2.40 8.79 1.99
CA ASN A 54 1.77 8.15 0.85
C ASN A 54 2.57 6.92 0.40
N LEU A 55 2.44 5.82 1.16
CA LEU A 55 3.10 4.54 0.86
C LEU A 55 2.48 3.79 -0.32
N TRP A 56 1.27 4.19 -0.71
CA TRP A 56 0.55 3.65 -1.85
C TRP A 56 0.50 4.70 -2.95
N GLY A 57 0.35 4.28 -4.20
CA GLY A 57 0.21 5.26 -5.25
C GLY A 57 -1.18 5.89 -5.27
N ASN A 58 -1.25 7.19 -5.53
CA ASN A 58 -2.52 7.92 -5.64
C ASN A 58 -3.09 7.97 -7.07
N MET A 59 -2.42 7.33 -8.03
CA MET A 59 -2.87 7.23 -9.42
C MET A 59 -3.08 5.76 -9.82
N ALA A 60 -3.93 5.53 -10.81
CA ALA A 60 -4.04 4.22 -11.44
C ALA A 60 -2.68 3.81 -12.02
N SER A 61 -2.38 2.53 -12.01
CA SER A 61 -1.16 2.02 -12.63
C SER A 61 -1.16 2.30 -14.13
N ILE A 62 -0.07 2.86 -14.64
CA ILE A 62 0.13 3.21 -16.04
C ILE A 62 1.21 2.30 -16.61
N ASP A 63 0.94 1.78 -17.82
CA ASP A 63 1.99 1.21 -18.67
C ASP A 63 2.68 2.37 -19.38
N VAL A 64 3.90 2.69 -18.95
CA VAL A 64 4.65 3.86 -19.45
C VAL A 64 5.16 3.62 -20.88
N ILE A 65 5.39 2.35 -21.27
CA ILE A 65 5.86 2.03 -22.62
C ILE A 65 4.68 1.96 -23.57
N ASN A 66 3.54 1.37 -23.15
CA ASN A 66 2.35 1.20 -23.98
C ASN A 66 2.69 0.70 -25.40
N VAL A 67 3.30 -0.49 -25.45
CA VAL A 67 3.90 -1.07 -26.67
C VAL A 67 2.94 -1.11 -27.85
N GLU A 68 1.66 -1.44 -27.57
CA GLU A 68 0.61 -1.54 -28.58
C GLU A 68 0.32 -0.21 -29.29
N SER A 69 0.55 0.93 -28.60
CA SER A 69 0.27 2.27 -29.14
C SER A 69 1.51 3.02 -29.61
N ASN A 70 2.71 2.47 -29.41
CA ASN A 70 3.99 3.12 -29.73
C ASN A 70 4.81 2.30 -30.75
N GLU A 71 6.08 1.99 -30.50
CA GLU A 71 6.99 1.35 -31.47
C GLU A 71 6.62 -0.11 -31.82
N GLY A 72 5.60 -0.68 -31.16
CA GLY A 72 5.16 -2.04 -31.40
C GLY A 72 6.13 -3.10 -30.85
N ALA A 73 5.64 -4.34 -30.75
CA ALA A 73 6.42 -5.44 -30.18
C ALA A 73 7.74 -5.67 -30.94
N ASP A 74 7.71 -5.61 -32.27
CA ASP A 74 8.91 -5.77 -33.10
C ASP A 74 9.88 -4.60 -32.96
N GLY A 75 9.37 -3.37 -32.76
CA GLY A 75 10.20 -2.17 -32.67
C GLY A 75 10.99 -2.06 -31.37
N ILE A 76 10.57 -2.76 -30.31
CA ILE A 76 11.27 -2.78 -29.01
C ILE A 76 12.03 -4.08 -28.74
N ARG A 77 11.71 -5.19 -29.43
CA ARG A 77 12.22 -6.54 -29.15
C ARG A 77 13.74 -6.60 -28.98
N ASP A 78 14.46 -5.89 -29.86
CA ASP A 78 15.91 -5.96 -29.96
C ASP A 78 16.63 -4.77 -29.32
N LYS A 79 15.93 -3.92 -28.56
CA LYS A 79 16.47 -2.71 -27.92
C LYS A 79 16.55 -2.84 -26.40
N ASP A 80 17.64 -2.36 -25.81
CA ASP A 80 17.70 -2.14 -24.37
C ASP A 80 16.79 -0.96 -23.99
N LEU A 81 16.09 -1.10 -22.86
CA LEU A 81 15.17 -0.08 -22.35
C LEU A 81 15.75 0.59 -21.12
N SER A 82 15.64 1.92 -21.05
CA SER A 82 15.99 2.72 -19.87
C SER A 82 14.79 3.54 -19.44
N LEU A 83 14.22 3.21 -18.28
CA LEU A 83 12.99 3.78 -17.76
C LEU A 83 13.28 4.56 -16.48
N ALA A 84 12.75 5.78 -16.38
CA ALA A 84 12.88 6.61 -15.18
C ALA A 84 11.51 6.91 -14.60
N PHE A 85 11.28 6.46 -13.37
CA PHE A 85 10.08 6.74 -12.58
C PHE A 85 10.44 7.79 -11.51
N ILE A 86 10.29 9.06 -11.87
CA ILE A 86 10.72 10.22 -11.07
C ILE A 86 9.51 10.97 -10.51
N GLY A 87 9.63 11.51 -9.30
CA GLY A 87 8.64 12.44 -8.74
C GLY A 87 9.19 13.76 -8.32
N MET A 88 8.36 14.78 -8.49
CA MET A 88 8.67 16.15 -8.09
C MET A 88 8.14 16.52 -6.69
N SER A 89 7.16 15.80 -6.15
CA SER A 89 6.49 16.14 -4.88
C SER A 89 6.68 15.08 -3.80
N ALA A 90 6.83 15.50 -2.55
CA ALA A 90 6.83 14.64 -1.36
C ALA A 90 5.47 13.95 -1.12
N PHE A 91 4.40 14.46 -1.75
CA PHE A 91 3.03 13.95 -1.67
C PHE A 91 2.59 13.19 -2.93
N SER A 92 3.35 13.32 -4.04
CA SER A 92 3.13 12.53 -5.25
C SER A 92 3.81 11.18 -5.09
N SER A 93 3.11 10.14 -5.49
CA SER A 93 3.54 8.75 -5.43
C SER A 93 4.61 8.38 -6.45
N CYS A 94 5.73 9.10 -6.46
CA CYS A 94 6.86 8.69 -7.25
C CYS A 94 7.50 7.42 -6.71
N GLY A 95 8.01 6.58 -7.62
CA GLY A 95 8.34 5.21 -7.24
C GLY A 95 7.10 4.40 -6.86
N ASP A 96 5.90 4.74 -7.34
CA ASP A 96 4.78 3.79 -7.33
C ASP A 96 5.18 2.57 -8.14
N LEU A 97 5.58 1.53 -7.43
CA LEU A 97 6.03 0.28 -8.02
C LEU A 97 4.96 -0.36 -8.91
N ARG A 98 3.68 0.02 -8.82
CA ARG A 98 2.67 -0.54 -9.72
C ARG A 98 2.87 -0.11 -11.15
N ASN A 99 3.38 1.11 -11.39
CA ASN A 99 3.73 1.53 -12.74
C ASN A 99 4.88 0.69 -13.28
N VAL A 100 5.86 0.37 -12.42
CA VAL A 100 6.95 -0.55 -12.77
C VAL A 100 6.40 -1.94 -13.10
N VAL A 101 5.69 -2.56 -12.15
CA VAL A 101 5.11 -3.90 -12.30
C VAL A 101 4.22 -3.97 -13.53
N ARG A 102 3.34 -2.98 -13.74
CA ARG A 102 2.47 -2.94 -14.92
C ARG A 102 3.25 -2.80 -16.22
N THR A 103 4.20 -1.88 -16.29
CA THR A 103 5.01 -1.65 -17.50
C THR A 103 5.81 -2.90 -17.86
N ILE A 104 6.45 -3.54 -16.88
CA ILE A 104 7.24 -4.76 -17.10
C ILE A 104 6.34 -5.93 -17.52
N ASN A 105 5.20 -6.12 -16.87
CA ASN A 105 4.26 -7.19 -17.23
C ASN A 105 3.56 -6.98 -18.59
N ARG A 106 3.62 -5.77 -19.15
CA ARG A 106 3.10 -5.43 -20.47
C ARG A 106 4.13 -5.56 -21.59
N LEU A 107 5.38 -5.89 -21.26
CA LEU A 107 6.38 -6.17 -22.27
C LEU A 107 6.00 -7.44 -23.08
N PRO A 108 6.35 -7.48 -24.37
CA PRO A 108 6.17 -8.67 -25.19
C PRO A 108 6.87 -9.87 -24.55
N LYS A 109 6.24 -11.05 -24.59
CA LYS A 109 6.81 -12.30 -24.04
C LYS A 109 8.18 -12.66 -24.65
N ASN A 110 8.47 -12.18 -25.85
CA ASN A 110 9.73 -12.40 -26.57
C ASN A 110 10.77 -11.29 -26.34
N TYR A 111 10.48 -10.29 -25.49
CA TYR A 111 11.48 -9.31 -25.10
C TYR A 111 12.56 -9.98 -24.23
N SER A 112 13.82 -9.88 -24.65
CA SER A 112 14.96 -10.57 -24.01
C SER A 112 16.15 -9.64 -23.72
N ARG A 113 15.95 -8.33 -23.89
CA ARG A 113 16.98 -7.30 -23.75
C ARG A 113 17.07 -6.73 -22.33
N LYS A 114 18.09 -5.91 -22.07
CA LYS A 114 18.32 -5.36 -20.73
C LYS A 114 17.33 -4.23 -20.45
N ILE A 115 16.80 -4.19 -19.23
CA ILE A 115 15.98 -3.08 -18.74
C ILE A 115 16.74 -2.41 -17.60
N LYS A 116 17.01 -1.12 -17.73
CA LYS A 116 17.50 -0.27 -16.65
C LYS A 116 16.32 0.53 -16.10
N ILE A 117 16.07 0.40 -14.80
CA ILE A 117 14.99 1.13 -14.12
C ILE A 117 15.63 2.07 -13.10
N VAL A 118 15.27 3.36 -13.18
CA VAL A 118 15.65 4.37 -12.20
C VAL A 118 14.40 4.73 -11.41
N LEU A 119 14.42 4.43 -10.10
CA LEU A 119 13.38 4.82 -9.16
C LEU A 119 13.89 5.98 -8.30
N ASN A 120 13.27 7.15 -8.42
CA ASN A 120 13.65 8.31 -7.61
C ASN A 120 12.49 8.71 -6.68
N ASN A 121 12.77 8.71 -5.37
CA ASN A 121 11.85 9.18 -4.35
C ASN A 121 12.63 9.91 -3.24
N LYS A 122 12.09 11.04 -2.75
CA LYS A 122 12.72 11.84 -1.68
C LYS A 122 12.67 11.16 -0.31
N ASN A 123 11.77 10.20 -0.13
CA ASN A 123 11.56 9.50 1.13
C ASN A 123 12.32 8.16 1.14
N PRO A 124 13.37 8.02 1.98
CA PRO A 124 14.19 6.81 2.01
C PRO A 124 13.42 5.56 2.45
N MET A 125 12.37 5.70 3.27
CA MET A 125 11.53 4.57 3.68
C MET A 125 10.76 3.98 2.50
N VAL A 126 10.28 4.84 1.58
CA VAL A 126 9.60 4.39 0.36
C VAL A 126 10.59 3.67 -0.55
N VAL A 127 11.79 4.23 -0.74
CA VAL A 127 12.86 3.60 -1.54
C VAL A 127 13.20 2.22 -0.99
N CYS A 128 13.54 2.13 0.30
CA CYS A 128 13.93 0.87 0.94
C CYS A 128 12.84 -0.20 0.83
N ARG A 129 11.59 0.19 1.10
CA ARG A 129 10.44 -0.71 0.99
C ARG A 129 10.23 -1.20 -0.44
N ASN A 130 10.39 -0.31 -1.43
CA ASN A 130 10.28 -0.69 -2.82
C ASN A 130 11.35 -1.70 -3.24
N LEU A 131 12.58 -1.52 -2.75
CA LEU A 131 13.65 -2.49 -2.98
C LEU A 131 13.31 -3.86 -2.40
N ILE A 132 12.73 -3.93 -1.20
CA ILE A 132 12.30 -5.19 -0.59
C ILE A 132 11.22 -5.87 -1.43
N ILE A 133 10.21 -5.12 -1.90
CA ILE A 133 9.14 -5.67 -2.75
C ILE A 133 9.70 -6.18 -4.08
N LEU A 134 10.62 -5.44 -4.71
CA LEU A 134 11.28 -5.89 -5.95
C LEU A 134 12.18 -7.10 -5.71
N SER A 135 12.86 -7.17 -4.56
CA SER A 135 13.67 -8.33 -4.16
C SER A 135 12.81 -9.58 -4.04
N ILE A 136 11.67 -9.45 -3.36
CA ILE A 136 10.66 -10.49 -3.21
C ILE A 136 10.22 -11.01 -4.59
N LEU A 137 9.82 -10.10 -5.49
CA LEU A 137 9.34 -10.46 -6.83
C LEU A 137 10.44 -11.01 -7.76
N GLY A 138 11.70 -10.59 -7.57
CA GLY A 138 12.80 -10.91 -8.48
C GLY A 138 13.66 -12.10 -8.05
N ILE A 139 13.67 -12.47 -6.77
CA ILE A 139 14.56 -13.49 -6.22
C ILE A 139 13.79 -14.74 -5.81
N MET A 140 12.57 -14.62 -5.31
CA MET A 140 11.81 -15.81 -4.92
C MET A 140 11.49 -16.65 -6.16
N PRO A 141 11.83 -17.94 -6.17
CA PRO A 141 11.66 -18.78 -7.36
C PRO A 141 10.20 -19.04 -7.71
N ASP A 142 9.34 -19.20 -6.70
CA ASP A 142 7.91 -19.44 -6.90
C ASP A 142 7.18 -18.11 -7.10
N VAL A 143 6.60 -17.94 -8.29
CA VAL A 143 5.97 -16.69 -8.72
C VAL A 143 4.72 -16.37 -7.89
N GLU A 144 3.94 -17.38 -7.50
CA GLU A 144 2.71 -17.19 -6.74
C GLU A 144 3.03 -16.86 -5.29
N GLU A 145 3.99 -17.56 -4.69
CA GLU A 145 4.53 -17.25 -3.36
C GLU A 145 5.11 -15.83 -3.34
N ALA A 146 5.87 -15.45 -4.38
CA ALA A 146 6.45 -14.11 -4.49
C ALA A 146 5.38 -13.02 -4.59
N ALA A 147 4.35 -13.24 -5.41
CA ALA A 147 3.25 -12.32 -5.56
C ALA A 147 2.47 -12.13 -4.24
N GLU A 148 2.18 -13.22 -3.53
CA GLU A 148 1.46 -13.17 -2.25
C GLU A 148 2.27 -12.45 -1.16
N HIS A 149 3.57 -12.73 -1.05
CA HIS A 149 4.46 -12.02 -0.13
C HIS A 149 4.58 -10.54 -0.47
N ALA A 150 4.75 -10.21 -1.77
CA ALA A 150 4.79 -8.83 -2.23
C ALA A 150 3.50 -8.10 -1.86
N LEU A 151 2.34 -8.71 -2.13
CA LEU A 151 1.02 -8.18 -1.84
C LEU A 151 0.88 -7.81 -0.35
N HIS A 152 1.25 -8.72 0.55
CA HIS A 152 1.13 -8.49 1.99
C HIS A 152 2.14 -7.47 2.51
N VAL A 153 3.40 -7.50 2.06
CA VAL A 153 4.39 -6.46 2.40
C VAL A 153 3.92 -5.08 1.91
N TRP A 154 3.20 -5.06 0.79
CA TRP A 154 2.68 -3.83 0.19
C TRP A 154 1.39 -3.32 0.85
N TYR A 155 0.46 -4.15 1.27
CA TYR A 155 -0.87 -3.66 1.68
C TYR A 155 -1.35 -4.12 3.05
N SER A 156 -0.63 -5.02 3.71
CA SER A 156 -1.01 -5.51 5.04
C SER A 156 -0.12 -4.89 6.12
N VAL A 157 -0.74 -4.40 7.19
CA VAL A 157 -0.13 -3.89 8.42
C VAL A 157 0.37 -5.04 9.31
N PHE A 158 -0.22 -6.22 9.18
CA PHE A 158 0.24 -7.44 9.84
C PHE A 158 0.57 -8.50 8.79
N LEU A 159 1.53 -9.36 9.11
CA LEU A 159 2.05 -10.45 8.28
C LEU A 159 1.99 -11.76 9.07
N PRO A 160 1.99 -12.92 8.38
CA PRO A 160 2.28 -14.20 9.01
C PRO A 160 3.71 -14.24 9.56
N PRO A 161 3.97 -14.86 10.73
CA PRO A 161 5.32 -15.03 11.26
C PRO A 161 6.31 -15.68 10.26
N SER A 162 5.83 -16.63 9.45
CA SER A 162 6.65 -17.31 8.42
C SER A 162 7.21 -16.36 7.37
N TYR A 163 6.53 -15.24 7.08
CA TYR A 163 6.96 -14.29 6.06
C TYR A 163 8.26 -13.59 6.44
N GLN A 164 8.49 -13.35 7.73
CA GLN A 164 9.74 -12.70 8.17
C GLN A 164 10.97 -13.51 7.77
N THR A 165 10.93 -14.83 7.97
CA THR A 165 12.03 -15.71 7.62
C THR A 165 12.25 -15.75 6.11
N ARG A 166 11.17 -15.81 5.31
CA ARG A 166 11.27 -15.80 3.85
C ARG A 166 11.83 -14.50 3.31
N ILE A 167 11.33 -13.37 3.80
CA ILE A 167 11.82 -12.05 3.37
C ILE A 167 13.28 -11.84 3.79
N ALA A 168 13.68 -12.30 4.99
CA ALA A 168 15.08 -12.23 5.41
C ALA A 168 16.01 -13.05 4.48
N GLN A 169 15.58 -14.24 4.03
CA GLN A 169 16.33 -15.06 3.07
C GLN A 169 16.53 -14.33 1.74
N VAL A 170 15.47 -13.72 1.22
CA VAL A 170 15.49 -12.91 -0.01
C VAL A 170 16.47 -11.75 0.11
N ILE A 171 16.44 -11.03 1.23
CA ILE A 171 17.32 -9.89 1.48
C ILE A 171 18.79 -10.30 1.52
N VAL A 172 19.11 -11.44 2.15
CA VAL A 172 20.49 -11.96 2.21
C VAL A 172 20.98 -12.44 0.84
N GLN A 173 20.09 -12.96 0.00
CA GLN A 173 20.41 -13.46 -1.34
C GLN A 173 20.43 -12.37 -2.42
N GLY A 174 19.98 -11.16 -2.09
CA GLY A 174 19.75 -10.11 -3.08
C GLY A 174 21.01 -9.65 -3.80
N PRO A 175 20.94 -9.40 -5.13
CA PRO A 175 22.00 -8.69 -5.81
C PRO A 175 22.16 -7.31 -5.17
N THR A 176 23.40 -6.83 -5.09
CA THR A 176 23.74 -5.51 -4.54
C THR A 176 22.96 -4.43 -5.29
N PHE A 177 21.81 -4.00 -4.75
CA PHE A 177 21.17 -2.78 -5.23
C PHE A 177 22.18 -1.65 -5.09
N GLN A 178 22.49 -0.98 -6.19
CA GLN A 178 23.28 0.24 -6.13
C GLN A 178 22.38 1.34 -5.58
N LEU A 179 22.46 1.55 -4.27
CA LEU A 179 21.75 2.60 -3.58
C LEU A 179 22.64 3.83 -3.59
N GLU A 180 22.32 4.79 -4.45
CA GLU A 180 23.02 6.07 -4.54
C GLU A 180 22.21 7.13 -3.80
N SER A 181 22.81 7.74 -2.78
CA SER A 181 22.26 8.91 -2.09
C SER A 181 22.85 10.18 -2.71
N PHE A 182 22.01 11.15 -3.07
CA PHE A 182 22.48 12.47 -3.53
C PHE A 182 22.74 13.40 -2.33
N GLU A 183 23.67 14.35 -2.46
CA GLU A 183 24.00 15.31 -1.39
C GLU A 183 22.74 16.00 -0.81
N GLY A 184 22.62 16.00 0.52
CA GLY A 184 21.49 16.60 1.24
C GLY A 184 20.29 15.67 1.53
N THR A 185 20.36 14.38 1.18
CA THR A 185 19.36 13.38 1.57
C THR A 185 19.81 12.55 2.78
N ARG A 186 18.86 12.11 3.64
CA ARG A 186 19.17 11.10 4.67
C ARG A 186 19.67 9.84 3.96
N ASP A 187 20.77 9.27 4.44
CA ASP A 187 21.36 8.12 3.79
C ASP A 187 20.36 6.96 3.75
N CYS A 188 20.00 6.55 2.53
CA CYS A 188 19.08 5.44 2.33
C CYS A 188 19.70 4.14 2.87
N THR A 189 21.03 4.03 2.95
CA THR A 189 21.70 2.83 3.48
C THR A 189 21.39 2.64 4.96
N ASP A 190 21.49 3.69 5.79
CA ASP A 190 21.17 3.65 7.21
C ASP A 190 19.71 3.25 7.45
N VAL A 191 18.79 3.83 6.67
CA VAL A 191 17.37 3.49 6.73
C VAL A 191 17.16 2.03 6.35
N PHE A 192 17.78 1.58 5.27
CA PHE A 192 17.70 0.20 4.81
C PHE A 192 18.17 -0.78 5.90
N PHE A 193 19.36 -0.58 6.46
CA PHE A 193 19.87 -1.42 7.54
C PHE A 193 19.01 -1.37 8.79
N SER A 194 18.40 -0.23 9.12
CA SER A 194 17.46 -0.13 10.24
C SER A 194 16.20 -0.98 10.04
N LEU A 195 15.78 -1.16 8.78
CA LEU A 195 14.62 -1.96 8.39
C LEU A 195 14.94 -3.46 8.30
N LEU A 196 16.22 -3.84 8.31
CA LEU A 196 16.67 -5.23 8.39
C LEU A 196 16.75 -5.76 9.83
N LYS A 197 16.70 -4.87 10.82
CA LYS A 197 16.70 -5.28 12.22
C LYS A 197 15.46 -6.11 12.54
N PRO A 198 15.55 -7.08 13.48
CA PRO A 198 14.40 -7.84 13.93
C PRO A 198 13.26 -6.90 14.32
N ASN A 199 12.03 -7.31 13.98
CA ASN A 199 10.86 -6.53 14.32
C ASN A 199 10.64 -6.57 15.84
N ASP A 200 10.86 -5.44 16.50
CA ASP A 200 10.71 -5.22 17.94
C ASP A 200 9.37 -4.57 18.29
N ILE A 201 8.49 -4.39 17.29
CA ILE A 201 7.16 -3.81 17.47
C ILE A 201 6.23 -4.89 18.01
N GLU A 202 5.71 -4.68 19.21
CA GLU A 202 4.70 -5.56 19.79
C GLU A 202 3.38 -5.48 19.01
N SER A 203 2.73 -6.64 18.83
CA SER A 203 1.45 -6.73 18.09
C SER A 203 0.36 -5.84 18.70
N ALA A 204 0.31 -5.73 20.03
CA ALA A 204 -0.65 -4.87 20.73
C ALA A 204 -0.43 -3.38 20.43
N ALA A 205 0.82 -2.91 20.54
CA ALA A 205 1.17 -1.52 20.22
C ALA A 205 0.90 -1.18 18.75
N ALA A 206 1.20 -2.10 17.83
CA ALA A 206 0.88 -1.93 16.41
C ALA A 206 -0.62 -1.82 16.14
N ARG A 207 -1.45 -2.60 16.85
CA ARG A 207 -2.93 -2.52 16.76
C ARG A 207 -3.46 -1.21 17.32
N GLU A 208 -2.88 -0.73 18.42
CA GLU A 208 -3.23 0.57 18.98
C GLU A 208 -2.92 1.69 18.00
N ALA A 209 -1.70 1.71 17.44
CA ALA A 209 -1.30 2.68 16.43
C ALA A 209 -2.23 2.63 15.20
N LEU A 210 -2.58 1.42 14.72
CA LEU A 210 -3.54 1.26 13.64
C LEU A 210 -4.91 1.87 13.97
N ASN A 211 -5.45 1.59 15.14
CA ASN A 211 -6.76 2.10 15.54
C ASN A 211 -6.77 3.61 15.75
N ARG A 212 -5.73 4.16 16.37
CA ARG A 212 -5.55 5.59 16.58
C ARG A 212 -5.47 6.35 15.25
N THR A 213 -4.84 5.76 14.22
CA THR A 213 -4.75 6.39 12.90
C THR A 213 -6.01 6.17 12.06
N MET A 214 -6.47 4.92 11.91
CA MET A 214 -7.51 4.55 10.93
C MET A 214 -8.94 4.67 11.47
N ASN A 215 -9.14 4.60 12.78
CA ASN A 215 -10.46 4.39 13.38
C ASN A 215 -10.87 5.43 14.42
N THR A 216 -10.12 6.53 14.53
CA THR A 216 -10.38 7.60 15.48
C THR A 216 -11.77 8.24 15.25
N PRO A 217 -12.57 8.48 16.31
CA PRO A 217 -13.92 9.04 16.18
C PRO A 217 -13.97 10.40 15.47
N GLU A 218 -12.94 11.23 15.66
CA GLU A 218 -12.79 12.57 15.12
C GLU A 218 -12.82 12.61 13.59
N ARG A 219 -12.38 11.51 12.97
CA ARG A 219 -12.25 11.38 11.51
C ARG A 219 -13.34 10.52 10.88
N ILE A 220 -14.39 10.17 11.62
CA ILE A 220 -15.51 9.36 11.10
C ILE A 220 -16.14 9.98 9.86
N GLY A 221 -16.25 11.32 9.82
CA GLY A 221 -16.74 12.08 8.67
C GLY A 221 -15.98 11.76 7.37
N TYR A 222 -14.66 11.84 7.43
CA TYR A 222 -13.78 11.57 6.29
C TYR A 222 -13.84 10.10 5.87
N ARG A 223 -13.87 9.18 6.84
CA ARG A 223 -13.95 7.74 6.59
C ARG A 223 -15.25 7.35 5.89
N GLU A 224 -16.41 7.77 6.39
CA GLU A 224 -17.68 7.42 5.74
C GLU A 224 -17.87 8.16 4.41
N GLN A 225 -17.15 9.27 4.17
CA GLN A 225 -17.18 9.97 2.88
C GLN A 225 -16.51 9.10 1.82
N GLN A 226 -15.38 8.49 2.17
CA GLN A 226 -14.73 7.49 1.33
C GLN A 226 -15.68 6.32 1.04
N TYR A 227 -16.36 5.81 2.08
CA TYR A 227 -17.32 4.71 1.93
C TYR A 227 -18.51 5.06 1.03
N ALA A 228 -19.04 6.29 1.08
CA ALA A 228 -20.19 6.71 0.29
C ALA A 228 -19.96 6.57 -1.22
N SER A 229 -18.72 6.63 -1.68
CA SER A 229 -18.34 6.46 -3.09
C SER A 229 -18.21 4.98 -3.55
N LEU A 230 -18.37 4.02 -2.64
CA LEU A 230 -18.09 2.60 -2.90
C LEU A 230 -19.38 1.78 -3.03
N ARG A 231 -19.30 0.71 -3.82
CA ARG A 231 -20.32 -0.36 -3.85
C ARG A 231 -20.42 -1.06 -2.49
N PRO A 232 -21.57 -1.65 -2.12
CA PRO A 232 -21.77 -2.21 -0.79
C PRO A 232 -20.71 -3.25 -0.37
N SER A 233 -20.37 -4.17 -1.26
CA SER A 233 -19.32 -5.18 -0.99
C SER A 233 -17.94 -4.54 -0.79
N HIS A 234 -17.58 -3.54 -1.58
CA HIS A 234 -16.31 -2.80 -1.44
C HIS A 234 -16.24 -2.00 -0.14
N ARG A 235 -17.38 -1.48 0.37
CA ARG A 235 -17.41 -0.85 1.68
C ARG A 235 -17.16 -1.85 2.79
N ALA A 236 -17.79 -3.03 2.71
CA ALA A 236 -17.59 -4.07 3.71
C ALA A 236 -16.13 -4.54 3.75
N THR A 237 -15.51 -4.77 2.59
CA THR A 237 -14.10 -5.17 2.53
C THR A 237 -13.16 -4.08 3.02
N LEU A 238 -13.39 -2.82 2.65
CA LEU A 238 -12.57 -1.71 3.12
C LEU A 238 -12.71 -1.50 4.63
N ASP A 239 -13.92 -1.62 5.18
CA ASP A 239 -14.13 -1.54 6.64
C ASP A 239 -13.41 -2.67 7.38
N ALA A 240 -13.45 -3.90 6.85
CA ALA A 240 -12.71 -5.03 7.41
C ALA A 240 -11.19 -4.77 7.38
N TRP A 241 -10.67 -4.28 6.25
CA TRP A 241 -9.27 -3.93 6.10
C TRP A 241 -8.86 -2.82 7.07
N ARG A 242 -9.66 -1.75 7.25
CA ARG A 242 -9.34 -0.65 8.18
C ARG A 242 -9.33 -1.07 9.65
N ARG A 243 -10.18 -2.03 10.04
CA ARG A 243 -10.20 -2.56 11.41
C ARG A 243 -9.05 -3.53 11.68
N SER A 244 -8.71 -4.32 10.68
CA SER A 244 -7.82 -5.47 10.85
C SER A 244 -6.38 -5.20 10.40
N GLY A 245 -6.21 -4.25 9.49
CA GLY A 245 -4.95 -3.95 8.81
C GLY A 245 -4.52 -5.02 7.82
N MET A 246 -5.37 -5.99 7.47
CA MET A 246 -4.97 -7.16 6.69
C MET A 246 -5.67 -7.16 5.33
N LEU A 247 -4.90 -7.28 4.24
CA LEU A 247 -5.45 -7.45 2.90
C LEU A 247 -5.70 -8.94 2.67
N LEU A 248 -6.91 -9.40 2.94
CA LEU A 248 -7.34 -10.79 2.81
C LEU A 248 -8.67 -10.89 2.07
N PRO A 249 -8.99 -12.05 1.45
CA PRO A 249 -10.35 -12.34 1.04
C PRO A 249 -11.34 -12.14 2.19
N PHE A 250 -12.51 -11.57 1.89
CA PHE A 250 -13.50 -11.28 2.93
C PHE A 250 -13.98 -12.58 3.59
N GLY A 251 -13.87 -12.67 4.91
CA GLY A 251 -14.22 -13.87 5.68
C GLY A 251 -13.08 -14.90 5.82
N ALA A 252 -11.90 -14.64 5.24
CA ALA A 252 -10.74 -15.52 5.44
C ALA A 252 -10.26 -15.51 6.91
N THR A 253 -9.68 -16.63 7.34
CA THR A 253 -9.10 -16.76 8.67
C THR A 253 -7.84 -15.90 8.80
N SER A 254 -7.80 -15.03 9.80
CA SER A 254 -6.69 -14.10 10.01
C SER A 254 -5.80 -14.46 11.20
N GLY A 255 -5.99 -15.63 11.83
CA GLY A 255 -5.34 -16.00 13.09
C GLY A 255 -3.80 -16.02 13.01
N CYS A 256 -3.25 -16.30 11.83
CA CYS A 256 -1.80 -16.32 11.62
C CYS A 256 -1.19 -14.93 11.39
N PHE A 257 -1.98 -13.88 11.16
CA PHE A 257 -1.49 -12.54 10.86
C PHE A 257 -1.32 -11.72 12.15
N SER A 258 -0.29 -12.05 12.90
CA SER A 258 -0.02 -11.44 14.22
C SER A 258 1.19 -10.50 14.23
N THR A 259 2.04 -10.61 13.21
CA THR A 259 3.35 -9.98 13.21
C THR A 259 3.30 -8.62 12.51
N PRO A 260 3.66 -7.50 13.14
CA PRO A 260 3.60 -6.21 12.46
C PRO A 260 4.48 -6.17 11.20
N ASN A 261 4.00 -5.52 10.16
CA ASN A 261 4.78 -5.24 8.97
C ASN A 261 5.74 -4.08 9.27
N ARG A 262 6.98 -4.40 9.64
CA ARG A 262 8.01 -3.42 10.04
C ARG A 262 8.19 -2.28 9.03
N TRP A 263 7.92 -2.50 7.75
CA TRP A 263 8.08 -1.51 6.67
C TRP A 263 6.92 -0.53 6.52
N ILE A 264 5.83 -0.70 7.28
CA ILE A 264 4.70 0.23 7.37
C ILE A 264 4.72 1.03 8.68
N PHE A 265 5.68 0.76 9.57
CA PHE A 265 5.89 1.51 10.81
C PHE A 265 7.18 2.33 10.77
N SER A 266 7.16 3.48 11.43
CA SER A 266 8.34 4.30 11.63
C SER A 266 9.32 3.65 12.61
N PRO A 267 10.59 4.09 12.65
CA PRO A 267 11.53 3.67 13.69
C PRO A 267 11.05 3.95 15.12
N VAL A 268 10.13 4.90 15.31
CA VAL A 268 9.48 5.22 16.60
C VAL A 268 8.12 4.53 16.78
N ARG A 269 7.81 3.54 15.93
CA ARG A 269 6.64 2.64 16.02
C ARG A 269 5.28 3.27 15.70
N ASP A 270 5.27 4.46 15.11
CA ASP A 270 4.05 5.06 14.57
C ASP A 270 3.68 4.46 13.20
N LEU A 271 2.38 4.38 12.91
CA LEU A 271 1.90 3.96 11.59
C LEU A 271 2.25 5.04 10.56
N LEU A 272 2.95 4.65 9.49
CA LEU A 272 3.38 5.59 8.45
C LEU A 272 2.21 6.10 7.61
N LEU A 273 1.21 5.24 7.40
CA LEU A 273 0.03 5.54 6.60
C LEU A 273 -0.77 6.71 7.19
N ASP A 274 -1.43 7.47 6.32
CA ASP A 274 -2.46 8.42 6.72
C ASP A 274 -3.83 7.74 6.93
N ASP A 275 -4.77 8.48 7.49
CA ASP A 275 -6.13 8.01 7.77
C ASP A 275 -7.02 7.86 6.52
N ALA A 276 -6.63 8.40 5.37
CA ALA A 276 -7.32 8.26 4.09
C ALA A 276 -6.78 7.08 3.25
N ALA A 277 -5.64 6.52 3.65
CA ALA A 277 -4.93 5.48 2.93
C ALA A 277 -5.84 4.27 2.73
N ASN A 278 -5.86 3.76 1.50
CA ASN A 278 -6.71 2.64 1.13
C ASN A 278 -6.02 1.76 0.06
N PRO A 279 -5.95 0.42 0.22
CA PRO A 279 -5.39 -0.49 -0.78
C PRO A 279 -6.09 -0.43 -2.16
N LEU A 280 -7.34 0.01 -2.22
CA LEU A 280 -8.08 0.21 -3.47
C LEU A 280 -7.58 1.42 -4.28
N GLN A 281 -6.86 2.36 -3.65
CA GLN A 281 -6.33 3.52 -4.36
C GLN A 281 -5.30 3.04 -5.37
N GLY A 282 -5.51 3.36 -6.65
CA GLY A 282 -4.60 3.14 -7.78
C GLY A 282 -4.57 1.75 -8.44
N TRP A 283 -5.54 0.89 -8.12
CA TRP A 283 -5.88 -0.30 -8.91
C TRP A 283 -7.23 -0.17 -9.63
N ARG A 284 -7.82 1.03 -9.64
CA ARG A 284 -9.08 1.35 -10.31
C ARG A 284 -8.87 1.71 -11.77
#